data_AF-A0A2L2Z8W9-F1
#
_entry.id   AF-A0A2L2Z8W9-F1
#
_cell.length_a   1.000
_cell.length_b   1.000
_cell.length_c   1.000
_cell.angle_alpha   90.00
_cell.angle_beta   90.00
_cell.angle_gamma   90.00
#
_symmetry.space_group_name_H-M   'P 1'
#
loop_
_entity.id
_entity.type
_entity.pdbx_description
1 polymer ?
#
loop_
_entity_poly.entity_id
_entity_poly.type
_entity_poly.pdbx_seq_one_letter_code
_entity_poly.pdbx_strand_id
1 'polypeptide(L)' 'ADFATRCIHVGQYPEKCKSRDVIPPISVSTTFKQFSPIGRANIRTEVTVLSNIQNTKSQTTAEIAARG' A
#
# COMPACT_ATOMS: atom_id res chain seq x y z
N ALA A 1 -34.96 1.99 -18.02
CA ALA A 1 -34.18 3.21 -18.35
C ALA A 1 -32.80 3.27 -17.68
N ASP A 2 -32.32 2.18 -17.06
CA ASP A 2 -31.08 2.21 -16.24
C ASP A 2 -29.83 1.72 -16.99
N PHE A 3 -29.97 0.75 -17.90
CA PHE A 3 -28.84 0.19 -18.66
C PHE A 3 -28.12 1.21 -19.55
N ALA A 4 -28.87 1.94 -20.38
CA ALA A 4 -28.30 2.94 -21.30
C ALA A 4 -27.55 4.04 -20.53
N THR A 5 -28.12 4.52 -19.42
CA THR A 5 -27.49 5.53 -18.57
C THR A 5 -26.20 5.01 -17.94
N ARG A 6 -26.20 3.77 -17.42
CA ARG A 6 -25.00 3.16 -16.85
C ARG A 6 -23.90 2.95 -17.89
N CYS A 7 -24.24 2.52 -19.11
CA CYS A 7 -23.25 2.35 -20.19
C CYS A 7 -22.54 3.65 -20.57
N ILE A 8 -23.24 4.78 -20.48
CA ILE A 8 -22.67 6.09 -20.83
C ILE A 8 -21.81 6.65 -19.67
N HIS A 9 -22.20 6.45 -18.41
CA HIS A 9 -21.57 7.17 -17.29
C HIS A 9 -20.56 6.32 -16.48
N VAL A 10 -20.72 5.00 -16.44
CA VAL A 10 -19.84 4.15 -15.63
C VAL A 10 -18.43 4.18 -16.20
N GLY A 11 -17.48 4.63 -15.39
CA GLY A 11 -16.07 4.73 -15.76
C GLY A 11 -15.69 6.07 -16.41
N GLN A 12 -16.66 6.85 -16.87
CA GLN A 12 -16.52 8.16 -17.53
C GLN A 12 -16.62 9.30 -16.50
N TYR A 13 -15.89 9.16 -15.40
CA TYR A 13 -15.92 10.07 -14.26
C TYR A 13 -14.94 11.23 -14.50
N PRO A 14 -15.41 12.48 -14.66
CA PRO A 14 -14.54 13.61 -14.98
C PRO A 14 -13.42 13.84 -13.96
N GLU A 15 -13.65 13.53 -12.68
CA GLU A 15 -12.68 13.62 -11.60
C GLU A 15 -11.46 12.70 -11.75
N LYS A 16 -11.57 11.65 -12.58
CA LYS A 16 -10.43 10.76 -12.87
C LYS A 16 -9.46 11.35 -13.90
N CYS A 17 -9.91 12.33 -14.68
CA CYS A 17 -9.06 13.10 -15.57
C CYS A 17 -8.66 14.43 -14.89
N LYS A 18 -7.35 14.75 -14.87
CA LYS A 18 -6.88 16.02 -14.28
C LYS A 18 -7.48 17.25 -14.97
N SER A 19 -7.80 17.13 -16.25
CA SER A 19 -8.42 18.18 -17.07
C SER A 19 -9.94 18.26 -16.92
N ARG A 20 -10.57 17.31 -16.20
CA ARG A 20 -12.04 17.20 -16.03
C ARG A 20 -12.83 17.02 -17.32
N ASP A 21 -12.23 16.40 -18.32
CA ASP A 21 -12.90 16.07 -19.58
C ASP A 21 -14.00 15.03 -19.35
N VAL A 22 -15.12 15.18 -20.07
CA VAL A 22 -16.27 14.25 -20.01
C VAL A 22 -15.93 12.89 -20.63
N ILE A 23 -14.95 12.86 -21.54
CA ILE A 23 -14.45 11.65 -22.20
C ILE A 23 -13.01 11.43 -21.70
N PRO A 24 -12.66 10.24 -21.18
CA PRO A 24 -11.33 9.95 -20.70
C PRO A 24 -10.34 9.90 -21.86
N PRO A 25 -9.09 10.33 -21.62
CA PRO A 25 -8.06 10.33 -22.64
C PRO A 25 -7.67 8.91 -23.05
N ILE A 26 -7.28 8.75 -24.32
CA ILE A 26 -6.72 7.51 -24.83
C ILE A 26 -5.30 7.37 -24.32
N SER A 27 -5.05 6.39 -23.44
CA SER A 27 -3.71 6.11 -22.92
C SER A 27 -2.93 5.21 -23.87
N VAL A 28 -2.10 5.80 -24.73
CA VAL A 28 -1.14 5.07 -25.59
C VAL A 28 0.20 4.76 -24.90
N SER A 29 0.36 5.17 -23.65
CA SER A 29 1.59 4.99 -22.88
C SER A 29 1.89 3.51 -22.66
N THR A 30 3.11 3.07 -22.98
CA THR A 30 3.61 1.72 -22.72
C THR A 30 4.20 1.57 -21.31
N THR A 31 4.37 2.67 -20.58
CA THR A 31 4.89 2.72 -19.21
C THR A 31 4.30 3.90 -18.42
N PHE A 32 4.34 3.84 -17.09
CA PHE A 32 3.86 4.88 -16.18
C PHE A 32 4.92 5.24 -15.13
N LYS A 33 5.00 6.51 -14.75
CA LYS A 33 5.96 7.00 -13.74
C LYS A 33 5.69 6.33 -12.38
N GLN A 34 6.68 5.62 -11.87
CA GLN A 34 6.68 5.11 -10.49
C GLN A 34 7.15 6.23 -9.54
N PHE A 35 6.51 6.32 -8.38
CA PHE A 35 6.88 7.32 -7.35
C PHE A 35 8.21 6.98 -6.65
N SER A 36 8.53 5.68 -6.56
CA SER A 36 9.77 5.12 -6.01
C SER A 36 9.98 3.74 -6.64
N PRO A 37 11.23 3.24 -6.77
CA PRO A 37 11.50 1.89 -7.27
C PRO A 37 10.77 0.77 -6.53
N ILE A 38 10.51 0.97 -5.23
CA ILE A 38 9.65 0.11 -4.41
C ILE A 38 8.28 0.77 -4.36
N GLY A 39 7.37 0.33 -5.23
CA GLY A 39 6.03 0.90 -5.38
C GLY A 39 5.23 0.87 -4.08
N ARG A 40 4.70 2.03 -3.69
CA ARG A 40 3.99 2.31 -2.42
C ARG A 40 4.86 2.02 -1.18
N ALA A 41 5.37 3.09 -0.57
CA ALA A 41 6.19 3.07 0.64
C ALA A 41 5.38 2.73 1.91
N ASN A 42 4.78 1.54 1.94
CA ASN A 42 4.15 0.97 3.14
C ASN A 42 4.32 -0.56 3.21
N ILE A 43 5.44 -1.09 2.71
CA ILE A 43 5.91 -2.40 3.14
C ILE A 43 6.26 -2.26 4.62
N ARG A 44 5.34 -2.71 5.48
CA ARG A 44 5.54 -2.89 6.92
C ARG A 44 6.77 -3.78 7.09
N THR A 45 7.92 -3.18 7.36
CA THR A 45 9.12 -3.91 7.74
C THR A 45 8.78 -4.63 9.05
N GLU A 46 8.81 -5.96 9.03
CA GLU A 46 8.73 -6.87 10.18
C GLU A 46 9.95 -6.68 11.12
N VAL A 47 10.21 -5.45 11.57
CA VAL A 47 11.29 -5.11 12.51
C VAL A 47 10.81 -5.22 13.97
N THR A 48 9.54 -5.52 14.20
CA THR A 48 8.98 -5.67 15.56
C THR A 48 9.22 -7.06 16.17
N VAL A 49 9.62 -8.08 15.39
CA VAL A 49 9.79 -9.44 15.93
C VAL A 49 11.14 -9.62 16.64
N LEU A 50 12.19 -8.90 16.22
CA LEU A 50 13.53 -9.05 16.79
C LEU A 50 13.70 -8.35 18.15
N SER A 51 12.96 -7.27 18.42
CA SER A 51 13.00 -6.59 19.72
C SER A 51 12.42 -7.44 20.85
N ASN A 52 11.43 -8.28 20.55
CA ASN A 52 10.77 -9.13 21.55
C ASN A 52 11.59 -10.39 21.90
N ILE A 53 12.44 -10.86 20.97
CA ILE A 53 13.35 -11.99 21.21
C ILE A 53 14.54 -11.58 22.08
N GLN A 54 15.02 -10.34 21.95
CA GLN A 54 16.13 -9.88 22.79
C GLN A 54 15.70 -9.65 24.24
N ASN A 55 14.48 -9.11 24.45
CA ASN A 55 13.98 -8.85 25.79
C ASN A 55 13.68 -10.14 26.60
N THR A 56 13.24 -11.20 25.92
CA THR A 56 12.97 -12.49 26.58
C THR A 56 14.26 -13.21 27.00
N LYS A 57 15.31 -13.20 26.17
CA LYS A 57 16.61 -13.81 26.51
C LYS A 57 17.29 -13.15 27.72
N SER A 58 17.20 -11.83 27.86
CA SER A 58 17.78 -11.11 29.00
C SER A 58 17.09 -11.43 30.34
N GLN A 59 15.78 -11.67 30.33
CA GLN A 59 15.03 -12.03 31.54
C GLN A 59 15.32 -13.47 32.00
N THR A 60 15.44 -14.43 31.07
CA THR A 60 15.71 -15.83 31.43
C THR A 60 17.12 -16.03 31.99
N THR A 61 18.12 -15.29 31.50
CA THR A 61 19.49 -15.37 32.04
C THR A 61 19.60 -14.76 33.44
N ALA A 62 18.86 -13.68 33.72
CA ALA A 62 18.83 -13.06 35.05
C ALA A 62 18.17 -13.96 36.10
N GLU A 63 17.08 -14.67 35.74
CA GLU A 63 16.44 -15.64 36.65
C GLU A 63 17.30 -16.88 36.93
N ILE A 64 18.05 -17.37 35.95
CA ILE A 64 18.98 -18.51 36.15
C ILE A 64 20.15 -18.09 37.05
N ALA A 65 20.69 -16.87 36.88
CA ALA A 65 21.77 -16.36 37.71
C ALA A 65 21.36 -16.09 39.17
N ALA A 66 20.07 -15.85 39.45
CA ALA A 66 19.54 -15.60 40.79
C ALA A 66 19.15 -16.88 41.57
N ARG A 67 19.20 -18.06 40.92
CA ARG A 67 18.82 -19.36 41.51
C ARG A 67 20.01 -20.32 41.73
N GLY A 68 21.23 -19.89 41.45
CA GLY A 68 22.48 -20.57 41.82
C GLY A 68 23.16 -19.85 42.97
#